data_AF-A0A6I3ZAY7-F1
#
_entry.id   AF-A0A6I3ZAY7-F1
#
_cell.length_a   1.000
_cell.length_b   1.000
_cell.length_c   1.000
_cell.angle_alpha   90.00
_cell.angle_beta   90.00
_cell.angle_gamma   90.00
#
_symmetry.space_group_name_H-M   'P 1'
#
loop_
_entity.id
_entity.type
_entity.pdbx_description
1 polymer ?
#
loop_
_entity_poly.entity_id
_entity_poly.type
_entity_poly.pdbx_seq_one_letter_code
_entity_poly.pdbx_strand_id
1 'polypeptide(L)'
;MKRLTPKLFVLEASGGGRLFSVNPDGSDPTTIVSGCRIPDGVAVDVEAGHIYWTNMGIPSADDGSIERVDLDGANRTTIVAPGRTYTPKQLQLDPIRRQLYWGDREGMRVMRCNLDGSCLEVLVQTGVGDDDRRDETNWCVGVSVDHAGGYLYWTQKGHSDAGEGRILRAAIDVPANETAANRSDIEVVFKDLPEPIDLEIDHTAGILYWTDRGDAPYGNTVNRAALDNIGRTDPEIVGAHLMEGIGIALDPAHDRAFVTDLGGNIWEAALDGSRHRAIRALQGNLTGIAYAEVPQGDAS
;
A
#
# COMPACT_ATOMS: atom_id res chain seq x y z
N MET A 1 -21.70 23.86 1.40
CA MET A 1 -20.71 22.75 1.42
C MET A 1 -19.95 22.79 0.11
N LYS A 2 -18.61 22.70 0.13
CA LYS A 2 -17.85 22.50 -1.10
C LYS A 2 -18.24 21.13 -1.67
N ARG A 3 -18.47 21.06 -2.98
CA ARG A 3 -18.78 19.79 -3.66
C ARG A 3 -17.50 18.94 -3.65
N LEU A 4 -17.60 17.74 -3.12
CA LEU A 4 -16.51 16.75 -3.20
C LEU A 4 -16.64 15.98 -4.52
N THR A 5 -15.51 15.62 -5.09
CA THR A 5 -15.41 14.83 -6.33
C THR A 5 -14.51 13.63 -6.08
N PRO A 6 -14.96 12.40 -6.38
CA PRO A 6 -14.13 11.22 -6.19
C PRO A 6 -13.01 11.20 -7.24
N LYS A 7 -11.80 10.91 -6.78
CA LYS A 7 -10.60 10.76 -7.62
C LYS A 7 -9.79 9.55 -7.13
N LEU A 8 -9.14 8.91 -8.08
CA LEU A 8 -8.07 7.95 -7.85
C LEU A 8 -6.75 8.67 -8.01
N PHE A 9 -5.81 8.46 -7.12
CA PHE A 9 -4.44 8.94 -7.17
C PHE A 9 -3.54 7.76 -7.42
N VAL A 10 -2.83 7.77 -8.54
CA VAL A 10 -2.13 6.59 -9.06
C VAL A 10 -0.68 6.94 -9.34
N LEU A 11 0.20 6.02 -8.95
CA LEU A 11 1.62 6.09 -9.24
C LEU A 11 1.94 5.29 -10.50
N GLU A 12 2.77 5.88 -11.36
CA GLU A 12 3.43 5.17 -12.44
C GLU A 12 4.92 5.14 -12.15
N ALA A 13 5.52 3.94 -12.09
CA ALA A 13 6.93 3.75 -11.78
C ALA A 13 7.84 3.91 -13.02
N SER A 14 7.32 3.64 -14.21
CA SER A 14 8.02 3.79 -15.49
C SER A 14 8.17 5.25 -15.93
N GLY A 15 8.94 5.47 -17.01
CA GLY A 15 8.96 6.76 -17.71
C GLY A 15 9.51 7.94 -16.91
N GLY A 16 10.34 7.68 -15.88
CA GLY A 16 10.85 8.72 -14.96
C GLY A 16 9.96 8.99 -13.75
N GLY A 17 8.86 8.25 -13.63
CA GLY A 17 7.97 8.19 -12.48
C GLY A 17 7.08 9.41 -12.30
N ARG A 18 5.80 9.18 -12.00
CA ARG A 18 4.83 10.25 -11.76
C ARG A 18 3.71 9.83 -10.81
N LEU A 19 3.06 10.85 -10.26
CA LEU A 19 1.78 10.78 -9.57
C LEU A 19 0.74 11.50 -10.43
N PHE A 20 -0.36 10.84 -10.73
CA PHE A 20 -1.47 11.43 -11.48
C PHE A 20 -2.81 11.09 -10.83
N SER A 21 -3.83 11.92 -11.07
CA SER A 21 -5.20 11.59 -10.72
C SER A 21 -5.99 11.12 -11.94
N VAL A 22 -7.03 10.35 -11.70
CA VAL A 22 -8.01 9.91 -12.71
C VAL A 22 -9.38 9.77 -12.04
N ASN A 23 -10.47 9.91 -12.80
CA ASN A 23 -11.81 9.62 -12.28
C ASN A 23 -11.97 8.11 -12.02
N PRO A 24 -12.88 7.71 -11.10
CA PRO A 24 -13.19 6.30 -10.85
C PRO A 24 -13.67 5.48 -12.07
N ASP A 25 -14.07 6.14 -13.16
CA ASP A 25 -14.42 5.50 -14.43
C ASP A 25 -13.25 5.43 -15.43
N GLY A 26 -12.05 5.84 -15.02
CA GLY A 26 -10.85 5.87 -15.86
C GLY A 26 -10.72 7.11 -16.77
N SER A 27 -11.63 8.07 -16.69
CA SER A 27 -11.60 9.31 -17.47
C SER A 27 -10.77 10.42 -16.80
N ASP A 28 -10.44 11.46 -17.56
CA ASP A 28 -9.77 12.68 -17.06
C ASP A 28 -8.43 12.47 -16.33
N PRO A 29 -7.46 11.74 -16.92
CA PRO A 29 -6.16 11.56 -16.29
C PRO A 29 -5.38 12.89 -16.27
N THR A 30 -4.96 13.32 -15.09
CA THR A 30 -4.23 14.58 -14.88
C THR A 30 -2.97 14.33 -14.07
N THR A 31 -1.79 14.60 -14.65
CA THR A 31 -0.51 14.53 -13.94
C THR A 31 -0.46 15.60 -12.85
N ILE A 32 -0.14 15.19 -11.62
CA ILE A 32 0.01 16.07 -10.45
C ILE A 32 1.50 16.34 -10.22
N VAL A 33 2.33 15.29 -10.20
CA VAL A 33 3.78 15.39 -10.01
C VAL A 33 4.49 14.50 -11.02
N SER A 34 5.62 14.97 -11.55
CA SER A 34 6.57 14.18 -12.35
C SER A 34 7.92 14.08 -11.65
N GLY A 35 8.75 13.13 -12.07
CA GLY A 35 10.08 12.92 -11.48
C GLY A 35 10.01 12.29 -10.09
N CYS A 36 9.11 11.32 -9.93
CA CYS A 36 9.06 10.46 -8.74
C CYS A 36 10.07 9.32 -8.94
N ARG A 37 10.95 9.06 -7.96
CA ARG A 37 12.05 8.10 -8.11
C ARG A 37 11.56 6.67 -7.87
N ILE A 38 11.05 6.04 -8.92
CA ILE A 38 10.46 4.69 -8.90
C ILE A 38 9.41 4.58 -7.77
N PRO A 39 8.31 5.35 -7.85
CA PRO A 39 7.33 5.41 -6.77
C PRO A 39 6.54 4.11 -6.61
N ASP A 40 6.09 3.82 -5.39
CA ASP A 40 5.40 2.55 -5.10
C ASP A 40 4.12 2.69 -4.27
N GLY A 41 4.14 3.29 -3.08
CA GLY A 41 2.97 3.50 -2.23
C GLY A 41 2.48 4.95 -2.25
N VAL A 42 1.16 5.17 -2.17
CA VAL A 42 0.54 6.51 -2.14
C VAL A 42 -0.57 6.57 -1.09
N ALA A 43 -0.66 7.69 -0.38
CA ALA A 43 -1.74 7.98 0.55
C ALA A 43 -2.23 9.43 0.40
N VAL A 44 -3.53 9.66 0.59
CA VAL A 44 -4.14 10.99 0.39
C VAL A 44 -4.79 11.44 1.69
N ASP A 45 -4.41 12.64 2.13
CA ASP A 45 -4.99 13.30 3.29
C ASP A 45 -5.79 14.53 2.83
N VAL A 46 -7.09 14.33 2.63
CA VAL A 46 -7.98 15.40 2.17
C VAL A 46 -8.13 16.50 3.22
N GLU A 47 -8.09 16.14 4.51
CA GLU A 47 -8.26 17.10 5.60
C GLU A 47 -7.08 18.05 5.70
N ALA A 48 -5.85 17.51 5.60
CA ALA A 48 -4.64 18.32 5.59
C ALA A 48 -4.31 18.92 4.21
N GLY A 49 -4.96 18.44 3.14
CA GLY A 49 -4.74 18.90 1.78
C GLY A 49 -3.44 18.38 1.18
N HIS A 50 -3.01 17.17 1.52
CA HIS A 50 -1.73 16.61 1.08
C HIS A 50 -1.87 15.24 0.39
N ILE A 51 -0.92 14.95 -0.51
CA ILE A 51 -0.71 13.62 -1.09
C ILE A 51 0.71 13.19 -0.74
N TYR A 52 0.86 11.99 -0.21
CA TYR A 52 2.11 11.39 0.21
C TYR A 52 2.45 10.22 -0.70
N TRP A 53 3.72 10.03 -1.03
CA TRP A 53 4.16 8.83 -1.74
C TRP A 53 5.56 8.38 -1.35
N THR A 54 5.80 7.09 -1.50
CA THR A 54 7.12 6.49 -1.32
C THR A 54 7.88 6.49 -2.64
N ASN A 55 9.18 6.74 -2.56
CA ASN A 55 10.14 6.57 -3.64
C ASN A 55 11.08 5.44 -3.25
N MET A 56 11.11 4.37 -4.04
CA MET A 56 11.89 3.16 -3.69
C MET A 56 13.39 3.40 -3.66
N GLY A 57 13.89 4.40 -4.40
CA GLY A 57 15.33 4.55 -4.60
C GLY A 57 15.89 3.40 -5.44
N ILE A 58 17.14 3.01 -5.17
CA ILE A 58 17.80 1.88 -5.82
C ILE A 58 17.82 0.73 -4.81
N PRO A 59 17.29 -0.48 -5.13
CA PRO A 59 17.22 -1.62 -4.21
C PRO A 59 18.52 -1.99 -3.49
N SER A 60 19.69 -1.69 -4.07
CA SER A 60 21.00 -1.96 -3.48
C SER A 60 21.57 -0.80 -2.65
N ALA A 61 20.82 0.28 -2.44
CA ALA A 61 21.24 1.47 -1.73
C ALA A 61 20.18 1.93 -0.72
N ASP A 62 20.62 2.39 0.45
CA ASP A 62 19.76 2.96 1.49
C ASP A 62 19.40 4.41 1.12
N ASP A 63 18.69 4.60 0.01
CA ASP A 63 18.40 5.92 -0.56
C ASP A 63 16.91 6.17 -0.89
N GLY A 64 16.02 5.30 -0.39
CA GLY A 64 14.59 5.48 -0.43
C GLY A 64 14.13 6.73 0.35
N SER A 65 13.00 7.30 -0.07
CA SER A 65 12.45 8.51 0.55
C SER A 65 10.92 8.50 0.55
N ILE A 66 10.34 9.37 1.39
CA ILE A 66 8.90 9.67 1.36
C ILE A 66 8.75 11.16 1.14
N GLU A 67 7.92 11.52 0.17
CA GLU A 67 7.66 12.89 -0.22
C GLU A 67 6.16 13.18 -0.16
N ARG A 68 5.84 14.47 -0.10
CA ARG A 68 4.46 14.95 -0.18
C ARG A 68 4.34 16.17 -1.09
N VAL A 69 3.14 16.39 -1.60
CA VAL A 69 2.68 17.63 -2.23
C VAL A 69 1.35 18.04 -1.64
N ASP A 70 0.92 19.26 -1.93
CA ASP A 70 -0.46 19.67 -1.76
C ASP A 70 -1.36 18.97 -2.80
N LEU A 71 -2.68 18.94 -2.59
CA LEU A 71 -3.63 18.29 -3.51
C LEU A 71 -3.57 18.80 -4.96
N ASP A 72 -3.08 20.03 -5.17
CA ASP A 72 -2.89 20.64 -6.49
C ASP A 72 -1.50 20.37 -7.10
N GLY A 73 -0.62 19.65 -6.39
CA GLY A 73 0.75 19.34 -6.80
C GLY A 73 1.80 20.36 -6.38
N ALA A 74 1.41 21.45 -5.70
CA ALA A 74 2.36 22.43 -5.18
C ALA A 74 3.13 21.92 -3.94
N ASN A 75 4.11 22.71 -3.50
CA ASN A 75 4.81 22.55 -2.22
C ASN A 75 5.43 21.17 -1.97
N ARG A 76 6.00 20.57 -3.04
CA ARG A 76 6.74 19.30 -2.96
C ARG A 76 7.80 19.33 -1.86
N THR A 77 7.66 18.45 -0.88
CA THR A 77 8.49 18.39 0.33
C THR A 77 8.90 16.95 0.63
N THR A 78 10.18 16.72 0.90
CA THR A 78 10.66 15.43 1.43
C THR A 78 10.42 15.38 2.93
N ILE A 79 9.63 14.39 3.39
CA ILE A 79 9.31 14.20 4.82
C ILE A 79 10.14 13.06 5.45
N VAL A 80 10.55 12.08 4.66
CA VAL A 80 11.54 11.07 5.07
C VAL A 80 12.68 11.11 4.07
N ALA A 81 13.84 11.57 4.52
CA ALA A 81 15.03 11.75 3.69
C ALA A 81 15.71 10.42 3.33
N PRO A 82 16.48 10.37 2.22
CA PRO A 82 17.37 9.24 1.92
C PRO A 82 18.24 8.82 3.11
N GLY A 83 18.44 7.51 3.29
CA GLY A 83 19.15 6.93 4.43
C GLY A 83 18.34 6.83 5.72
N ARG A 84 17.03 7.12 5.66
CA ARG A 84 16.09 6.93 6.79
C ARG A 84 15.13 5.75 6.59
N THR A 85 14.94 5.33 5.35
CA THR A 85 14.21 4.13 4.92
C THR A 85 14.90 3.62 3.66
N TYR A 86 14.96 2.30 3.48
CA TYR A 86 15.83 1.70 2.47
C TYR A 86 15.13 1.67 1.10
N THR A 87 14.02 0.96 1.02
CA THR A 87 13.17 0.80 -0.17
C THR A 87 11.71 0.78 0.28
N PRO A 88 11.15 1.94 0.62
CA PRO A 88 9.78 2.05 1.11
C PRO A 88 8.78 1.65 0.02
N LYS A 89 7.74 0.92 0.42
CA LYS A 89 6.72 0.31 -0.45
C LYS A 89 5.35 0.94 -0.20
N GLN A 90 4.28 0.13 -0.18
CA GLN A 90 2.91 0.54 0.10
C GLN A 90 2.85 1.41 1.36
N LEU A 91 2.05 2.47 1.28
CA LEU A 91 1.98 3.55 2.26
C LEU A 91 0.52 3.71 2.68
N GLN A 92 0.26 3.62 3.98
CA GLN A 92 -1.06 3.84 4.53
C GLN A 92 -1.08 5.09 5.42
N LEU A 93 -2.13 5.89 5.28
CA LEU A 93 -2.46 6.96 6.21
C LEU A 93 -3.38 6.41 7.31
N ASP A 94 -2.97 6.59 8.56
CA ASP A 94 -3.83 6.42 9.73
C ASP A 94 -4.50 7.78 10.06
N PRO A 95 -5.79 7.97 9.75
CA PRO A 95 -6.48 9.22 10.03
C PRO A 95 -6.72 9.44 11.52
N ILE A 96 -6.74 8.38 12.34
CA ILE A 96 -7.02 8.48 13.78
C ILE A 96 -5.81 9.02 14.53
N ARG A 97 -4.63 8.44 14.31
CA ARG A 97 -3.39 8.90 14.96
C ARG A 97 -2.64 9.96 14.17
N ARG A 98 -3.07 10.27 12.93
CA ARG A 98 -2.39 11.21 12.04
C ARG A 98 -0.95 10.78 11.78
N GLN A 99 -0.80 9.53 11.34
CA GLN A 99 0.50 8.89 11.10
C GLN A 99 0.52 8.19 9.73
N LEU A 100 1.71 8.07 9.16
CA LEU A 100 1.96 7.27 7.96
C LEU A 100 2.62 5.96 8.36
N TYR A 101 2.23 4.86 7.73
CA TYR A 101 2.79 3.52 7.91
C TYR A 101 3.26 2.98 6.56
N TRP A 102 4.40 2.29 6.50
CA TRP A 102 4.87 1.63 5.29
C TRP A 102 5.69 0.38 5.58
N GLY A 103 5.71 -0.54 4.61
CA GLY A 103 6.73 -1.58 4.52
C GLY A 103 8.01 -1.05 3.87
N ASP A 104 9.15 -1.49 4.38
CA ASP A 104 10.47 -1.13 3.88
C ASP A 104 11.22 -2.41 3.48
N ARG A 105 11.18 -2.70 2.18
CA ARG A 105 11.44 -4.03 1.63
C ARG A 105 12.85 -4.53 1.95
N GLU A 106 13.86 -3.87 1.39
CA GLU A 106 15.27 -4.19 1.62
C GLU A 106 15.80 -3.73 2.99
N GLY A 107 15.05 -2.87 3.68
CA GLY A 107 15.32 -2.54 5.07
C GLY A 107 14.82 -3.61 6.04
N MET A 108 13.95 -4.52 5.58
CA MET A 108 13.34 -5.61 6.35
C MET A 108 12.54 -5.08 7.56
N ARG A 109 11.73 -4.04 7.31
CA ARG A 109 11.02 -3.29 8.37
C ARG A 109 9.58 -2.99 8.03
N VAL A 110 8.76 -2.85 9.07
CA VAL A 110 7.54 -2.04 9.03
C VAL A 110 7.80 -0.78 9.85
N MET A 111 7.48 0.38 9.30
CA MET A 111 7.83 1.67 9.88
C MET A 111 6.62 2.61 9.95
N ARG A 112 6.71 3.60 10.84
CA ARG A 112 5.75 4.71 10.89
C ARG A 112 6.40 6.05 11.18
N CYS A 113 5.70 7.14 10.89
CA CYS A 113 6.03 8.49 11.34
C CYS A 113 4.78 9.37 11.44
N ASN A 114 4.91 10.55 12.06
CA ASN A 114 3.91 11.61 11.93
C ASN A 114 3.89 12.14 10.49
N LEU A 115 2.82 12.85 10.10
CA LEU A 115 2.62 13.33 8.72
C LEU A 115 3.67 14.35 8.22
N ASP A 116 4.44 14.93 9.13
CA ASP A 116 5.56 15.82 8.81
C ASP A 116 6.92 15.09 8.76
N GLY A 117 6.93 13.76 8.98
CA GLY A 117 8.13 12.93 9.04
C GLY A 117 8.78 12.83 10.42
N SER A 118 8.28 13.56 11.42
CA SER A 118 8.75 13.45 12.80
C SER A 118 8.35 12.13 13.45
N CYS A 119 8.97 11.78 14.58
CA CYS A 119 8.71 10.54 15.31
C CYS A 119 8.82 9.27 14.45
N LEU A 120 9.82 9.24 13.54
CA LEU A 120 10.14 8.07 12.74
C LEU A 120 10.50 6.87 13.64
N GLU A 121 9.76 5.77 13.48
CA GLU A 121 9.83 4.60 14.33
C GLU A 121 9.81 3.31 13.49
N VAL A 122 10.54 2.29 13.94
CA VAL A 122 10.49 0.92 13.42
C VAL A 122 9.56 0.11 14.32
N LEU A 123 8.54 -0.53 13.75
CA LEU A 123 7.54 -1.33 14.48
C LEU A 123 7.81 -2.83 14.41
N VAL A 124 8.43 -3.27 13.31
CA VAL A 124 8.86 -4.65 13.05
C VAL A 124 10.20 -4.59 12.35
N GLN A 125 11.15 -5.44 12.76
CA GLN A 125 12.45 -5.64 12.11
C GLN A 125 12.66 -7.16 11.93
N THR A 126 12.65 -7.63 10.69
CA THR A 126 12.67 -9.08 10.37
C THR A 126 14.06 -9.62 10.08
N GLY A 127 15.04 -8.76 9.79
CA GLY A 127 16.44 -9.14 9.56
C GLY A 127 17.37 -7.93 9.55
N VAL A 128 18.70 -8.14 9.53
CA VAL A 128 19.72 -7.08 9.49
C VAL A 128 20.91 -7.44 8.61
N GLY A 129 21.46 -6.45 7.92
CA GLY A 129 22.66 -6.63 7.09
C GLY A 129 22.38 -7.27 5.73
N ASP A 130 23.46 -7.52 4.99
CA ASP A 130 23.37 -7.90 3.58
C ASP A 130 22.93 -9.34 3.36
N ASP A 131 23.25 -10.24 4.29
CA ASP A 131 22.88 -11.65 4.17
C ASP A 131 21.38 -11.85 4.37
N ASP A 132 20.80 -11.30 5.44
CA ASP A 132 19.36 -11.34 5.70
C ASP A 132 18.56 -10.63 4.60
N ARG A 133 19.10 -9.55 4.01
CA ARG A 133 18.44 -8.81 2.93
C ARG A 133 18.28 -9.64 1.65
N ARG A 134 19.13 -10.63 1.41
CA ARG A 134 19.00 -11.51 0.23
C ARG A 134 17.90 -12.55 0.41
N ASP A 135 17.43 -12.77 1.63
CA ASP A 135 16.29 -13.61 1.91
C ASP A 135 14.99 -12.80 1.74
N GLU A 136 14.31 -13.03 0.62
CA GLU A 136 13.06 -12.34 0.28
C GLU A 136 11.95 -12.60 1.29
N THR A 137 12.05 -13.67 2.09
CA THR A 137 11.06 -13.96 3.12
C THR A 137 11.08 -12.94 4.25
N ASN A 138 12.15 -12.14 4.37
CA ASN A 138 12.27 -11.03 5.33
C ASN A 138 11.69 -9.71 4.81
N TRP A 139 11.32 -9.62 3.54
CA TRP A 139 10.92 -8.36 2.92
C TRP A 139 9.49 -7.96 3.24
N CYS A 140 9.33 -6.88 4.01
CA CYS A 140 8.02 -6.28 4.32
C CYS A 140 7.55 -5.34 3.21
N VAL A 141 6.27 -5.38 2.84
CA VAL A 141 5.75 -4.65 1.67
C VAL A 141 4.49 -3.84 2.00
N GLY A 142 3.32 -4.48 2.04
CA GLY A 142 2.03 -3.91 2.39
C GLY A 142 1.87 -3.71 3.87
N VAL A 143 1.05 -2.74 4.27
CA VAL A 143 0.73 -2.48 5.67
C VAL A 143 -0.70 -2.00 5.82
N SER A 144 -1.39 -2.48 6.86
CA SER A 144 -2.72 -1.99 7.25
C SER A 144 -2.89 -1.90 8.77
N VAL A 145 -3.64 -0.92 9.28
CA VAL A 145 -3.82 -0.70 10.73
C VAL A 145 -5.28 -0.88 11.14
N ASP A 146 -5.57 -1.87 12.00
CA ASP A 146 -6.87 -2.10 12.63
C ASP A 146 -6.91 -1.56 14.07
N HIS A 147 -7.43 -0.34 14.25
CA HIS A 147 -7.58 0.25 15.58
C HIS A 147 -8.63 -0.44 16.45
N ALA A 148 -9.67 -1.02 15.86
CA ALA A 148 -10.73 -1.66 16.62
C ALA A 148 -10.24 -2.97 17.24
N GLY A 149 -9.45 -3.74 16.49
CA GLY A 149 -8.77 -4.94 16.98
C GLY A 149 -7.46 -4.66 17.73
N GLY A 150 -6.86 -3.49 17.55
CA GLY A 150 -5.56 -3.13 18.14
C GLY A 150 -4.36 -3.74 17.41
N TYR A 151 -4.52 -4.11 16.13
CA TYR A 151 -3.53 -4.83 15.34
C TYR A 151 -2.99 -4.02 14.17
N LEU A 152 -1.71 -4.19 13.92
CA LEU A 152 -1.01 -3.86 12.68
C LEU A 152 -0.94 -5.15 11.85
N TYR A 153 -1.25 -5.08 10.55
CA TYR A 153 -1.07 -6.15 9.57
C TYR A 153 -0.01 -5.75 8.54
N TRP A 154 0.81 -6.70 8.08
CA TRP A 154 1.73 -6.46 6.97
C TRP A 154 1.91 -7.70 6.11
N THR A 155 2.29 -7.49 4.85
CA THR A 155 2.72 -8.58 3.96
C THR A 155 4.22 -8.76 4.06
N GLN A 156 4.65 -10.02 4.04
CA GLN A 156 6.03 -10.38 3.74
C GLN A 156 6.05 -11.19 2.45
N LYS A 157 6.97 -10.83 1.56
CA LYS A 157 7.20 -11.60 0.33
C LYS A 157 7.72 -13.00 0.65
N GLY A 158 7.77 -13.82 -0.38
CA GLY A 158 8.71 -14.92 -0.53
C GLY A 158 9.40 -14.80 -1.87
N HIS A 159 10.16 -15.83 -2.27
CA HIS A 159 10.68 -15.89 -3.62
C HIS A 159 9.55 -15.90 -4.67
N SER A 160 9.78 -15.28 -5.83
CA SER A 160 8.77 -15.21 -6.90
C SER A 160 8.28 -16.61 -7.28
N ASP A 161 6.95 -16.75 -7.32
CA ASP A 161 6.23 -17.99 -7.64
C ASP A 161 6.57 -19.19 -6.75
N ALA A 162 7.14 -18.95 -5.56
CA ALA A 162 7.52 -20.01 -4.63
C ALA A 162 6.43 -20.38 -3.61
N GLY A 163 5.37 -19.58 -3.50
CA GLY A 163 4.30 -19.81 -2.52
C GLY A 163 4.83 -19.70 -1.09
N GLU A 164 5.69 -18.72 -0.82
CA GLU A 164 6.34 -18.49 0.48
C GLU A 164 5.86 -17.20 1.14
N GLY A 165 4.97 -16.47 0.47
CA GLY A 165 4.38 -15.23 0.93
C GLY A 165 3.55 -15.41 2.20
N ARG A 166 3.53 -14.37 3.02
CA ARG A 166 2.83 -14.36 4.31
C ARG A 166 2.11 -13.04 4.54
N ILE A 167 0.99 -13.12 5.24
CA ILE A 167 0.38 -11.99 5.93
C ILE A 167 0.55 -12.24 7.43
N LEU A 168 1.10 -11.26 8.12
CA LEU A 168 1.36 -11.32 9.54
C LEU A 168 0.64 -10.18 10.25
N ARG A 169 0.46 -10.32 11.55
CA ARG A 169 -0.03 -9.25 12.42
C ARG A 169 0.68 -9.21 13.75
N ALA A 170 0.59 -8.09 14.43
CA ALA A 170 1.04 -7.89 15.81
C ALA A 170 0.28 -6.70 16.42
N ALA A 171 0.46 -6.42 17.71
CA ALA A 171 -0.10 -5.19 18.29
C ALA A 171 0.43 -3.96 17.53
N ILE A 172 -0.38 -2.89 17.40
CA ILE A 172 0.08 -1.70 16.66
C ILE A 172 1.35 -1.11 17.28
N ASP A 173 1.39 -1.03 18.60
CA ASP A 173 2.53 -0.55 19.36
C ASP A 173 3.37 -1.75 19.84
N VAL A 174 4.70 -1.61 19.81
CA VAL A 174 5.62 -2.64 20.31
C VAL A 174 5.35 -2.87 21.81
N PRO A 175 5.22 -4.13 22.28
CA PRO A 175 4.99 -4.41 23.69
C PRO A 175 6.04 -3.80 24.60
N ALA A 176 5.63 -3.40 25.81
CA ALA A 176 6.54 -2.79 26.77
C ALA A 176 7.71 -3.72 27.11
N ASN A 177 8.94 -3.18 27.10
CA ASN A 177 10.20 -3.90 27.31
C ASN A 177 10.63 -4.84 26.16
N GLU A 178 9.92 -4.80 25.03
CA GLU A 178 10.33 -5.44 23.79
C GLU A 178 10.81 -4.39 22.77
N THR A 179 11.31 -4.86 21.64
CA THR A 179 11.82 -4.05 20.52
C THR A 179 11.21 -4.57 19.22
N ALA A 180 11.25 -3.78 18.16
CA ALA A 180 10.78 -4.20 16.85
C ALA A 180 11.40 -5.51 16.33
N ALA A 181 12.61 -5.86 16.78
CA ALA A 181 13.35 -7.04 16.34
C ALA A 181 13.09 -8.30 17.19
N ASN A 182 12.54 -8.15 18.41
CA ASN A 182 12.33 -9.26 19.33
C ASN A 182 10.92 -9.31 19.92
N ARG A 183 9.99 -8.55 19.33
CA ARG A 183 8.61 -8.53 19.77
C ARG A 183 7.99 -9.92 19.63
N SER A 184 7.39 -10.41 20.70
CA SER A 184 6.95 -11.80 20.84
C SER A 184 5.52 -12.04 20.33
N ASP A 185 4.81 -10.96 20.02
CA ASP A 185 3.39 -10.92 19.67
C ASP A 185 3.11 -11.00 18.16
N ILE A 186 4.11 -11.34 17.35
CA ILE A 186 3.93 -11.54 15.90
C ILE A 186 3.22 -12.87 15.65
N GLU A 187 2.11 -12.79 14.91
CA GLU A 187 1.30 -13.92 14.49
C GLU A 187 1.32 -14.02 12.95
N VAL A 188 1.58 -15.23 12.43
CA VAL A 188 1.37 -15.52 11.01
C VAL A 188 -0.12 -15.79 10.80
N VAL A 189 -0.79 -14.91 10.05
CA VAL A 189 -2.23 -14.97 9.78
C VAL A 189 -2.50 -15.85 8.57
N PHE A 190 -1.77 -15.60 7.49
CA PHE A 190 -1.79 -16.41 6.27
C PHE A 190 -0.36 -16.74 5.87
N LYS A 191 -0.17 -17.94 5.33
CA LYS A 191 1.09 -18.45 4.83
C LYS A 191 0.86 -19.21 3.54
N ASP A 192 1.97 -19.56 2.90
CA ASP A 192 1.97 -20.26 1.62
C ASP A 192 1.22 -19.48 0.52
N LEU A 193 1.19 -18.14 0.66
CA LEU A 193 0.61 -17.23 -0.32
C LEU A 193 1.59 -17.05 -1.49
N PRO A 194 1.11 -16.85 -2.73
CA PRO A 194 1.99 -16.68 -3.89
C PRO A 194 2.99 -15.52 -3.71
N GLU A 195 2.51 -14.28 -3.66
CA GLU A 195 3.30 -13.06 -3.44
C GLU A 195 2.35 -11.90 -3.01
N PRO A 196 1.93 -11.83 -1.73
CA PRO A 196 1.01 -10.79 -1.25
C PRO A 196 1.70 -9.42 -1.23
N ILE A 197 1.03 -8.38 -1.75
CA ILE A 197 1.61 -7.04 -1.92
C ILE A 197 0.95 -6.01 -1.02
N ASP A 198 -0.20 -5.46 -1.41
CA ASP A 198 -0.84 -4.33 -0.72
C ASP A 198 -2.03 -4.79 0.14
N LEU A 199 -2.33 -4.05 1.20
CA LEU A 199 -3.36 -4.38 2.19
C LEU A 199 -4.24 -3.18 2.48
N GLU A 200 -5.55 -3.37 2.49
CA GLU A 200 -6.48 -2.36 2.99
C GLU A 200 -7.63 -3.00 3.76
N ILE A 201 -8.11 -2.31 4.78
CA ILE A 201 -9.17 -2.78 5.67
C ILE A 201 -10.43 -1.96 5.41
N ASP A 202 -11.53 -2.65 5.11
CA ASP A 202 -12.86 -2.08 5.32
C ASP A 202 -13.18 -2.16 6.82
N HIS A 203 -12.97 -1.05 7.52
CA HIS A 203 -13.20 -0.95 8.96
C HIS A 203 -14.68 -1.09 9.35
N THR A 204 -15.61 -0.82 8.42
CA THR A 204 -17.05 -0.92 8.70
C THR A 204 -17.50 -2.36 8.62
N ALA A 205 -17.06 -3.09 7.59
CA ALA A 205 -17.39 -4.50 7.41
C ALA A 205 -16.49 -5.44 8.24
N GLY A 206 -15.33 -4.95 8.70
CA GLY A 206 -14.32 -5.76 9.38
C GLY A 206 -13.68 -6.77 8.42
N ILE A 207 -13.32 -6.35 7.22
CA ILE A 207 -12.76 -7.22 6.17
C ILE A 207 -11.39 -6.68 5.74
N LEU A 208 -10.39 -7.56 5.73
CA LEU A 208 -9.08 -7.30 5.14
C LEU A 208 -9.10 -7.69 3.67
N TYR A 209 -8.66 -6.79 2.80
CA TYR A 209 -8.45 -7.01 1.37
C TYR A 209 -6.96 -6.93 1.04
N TRP A 210 -6.51 -7.72 0.06
CA TRP A 210 -5.13 -7.62 -0.45
C TRP A 210 -5.00 -8.00 -1.91
N THR A 211 -3.94 -7.49 -2.52
CA THR A 211 -3.45 -7.95 -3.82
C THR A 211 -2.42 -9.06 -3.62
N ASP A 212 -2.47 -10.05 -4.49
CA ASP A 212 -1.51 -11.15 -4.50
C ASP A 212 -0.99 -11.34 -5.93
N ARG A 213 0.33 -11.35 -6.12
CA ARG A 213 0.98 -11.56 -7.43
C ARG A 213 1.26 -13.04 -7.68
N GLY A 214 1.97 -13.34 -8.75
CA GLY A 214 2.43 -14.68 -9.08
C GLY A 214 1.42 -15.52 -9.84
N ASP A 215 1.73 -16.81 -9.95
CA ASP A 215 1.02 -17.71 -10.86
C ASP A 215 -0.43 -18.03 -10.46
N ALA A 216 -1.27 -18.14 -11.50
CA ALA A 216 -2.64 -18.64 -11.37
C ALA A 216 -2.66 -20.10 -10.84
N PRO A 217 -3.71 -20.52 -10.09
CA PRO A 217 -4.99 -19.83 -9.90
C PRO A 217 -5.07 -18.91 -8.69
N TYR A 218 -4.04 -18.88 -7.84
CA TYR A 218 -4.08 -18.16 -6.56
C TYR A 218 -3.35 -16.81 -6.61
N GLY A 219 -2.40 -16.63 -7.53
CA GLY A 219 -1.73 -15.36 -7.79
C GLY A 219 -2.43 -14.52 -8.86
N ASN A 220 -2.03 -13.26 -8.95
CA ASN A 220 -2.67 -12.23 -9.78
C ASN A 220 -4.16 -12.03 -9.44
N THR A 221 -4.42 -11.94 -8.14
CA THR A 221 -5.76 -11.91 -7.53
C THR A 221 -5.95 -10.72 -6.59
N VAL A 222 -7.22 -10.42 -6.35
CA VAL A 222 -7.69 -9.63 -5.21
C VAL A 222 -8.37 -10.59 -4.26
N ASN A 223 -7.94 -10.58 -3.02
CA ASN A 223 -8.39 -11.51 -1.99
C ASN A 223 -9.05 -10.75 -0.84
N ARG A 224 -9.89 -11.45 -0.07
CA ARG A 224 -10.45 -10.93 1.17
C ARG A 224 -10.56 -11.98 2.26
N ALA A 225 -10.58 -11.54 3.50
CA ALA A 225 -10.92 -12.34 4.67
C ALA A 225 -11.50 -11.48 5.80
N ALA A 226 -12.42 -12.03 6.59
CA ALA A 226 -12.99 -11.31 7.72
C ALA A 226 -12.01 -11.25 8.90
N LEU A 227 -11.99 -10.11 9.60
CA LEU A 227 -11.08 -9.84 10.72
C LEU A 227 -11.45 -10.65 11.97
N ASP A 228 -12.73 -10.95 12.17
CA ASP A 228 -13.25 -11.67 13.34
C ASP A 228 -12.82 -13.15 13.39
N ASN A 229 -12.55 -13.73 12.23
CA ASN A 229 -12.09 -15.10 12.06
C ASN A 229 -10.78 -15.20 11.26
N ILE A 230 -10.01 -14.11 11.20
CA ILE A 230 -8.81 -14.00 10.37
C ILE A 230 -7.83 -15.16 10.64
N GLY A 231 -7.33 -15.77 9.56
CA GLY A 231 -6.46 -16.94 9.62
C GLY A 231 -7.13 -18.26 10.05
N ARG A 232 -8.46 -18.26 10.29
CA ARG A 232 -9.22 -19.49 10.60
C ARG A 232 -10.03 -20.03 9.43
N THR A 233 -10.27 -19.20 8.42
CA THR A 233 -10.92 -19.58 7.17
C THR A 233 -10.02 -19.24 6.00
N ASP A 234 -10.18 -19.98 4.90
CA ASP A 234 -9.46 -19.68 3.67
C ASP A 234 -9.86 -18.30 3.14
N PRO A 235 -8.91 -17.55 2.56
CA PRO A 235 -9.20 -16.35 1.77
C PRO A 235 -10.21 -16.60 0.65
N GLU A 236 -11.01 -15.58 0.34
CA GLU A 236 -11.86 -15.57 -0.84
C GLU A 236 -11.24 -14.68 -1.93
N ILE A 237 -11.15 -15.22 -3.16
CA ILE A 237 -10.75 -14.45 -4.34
C ILE A 237 -11.98 -13.69 -4.86
N VAL A 238 -11.90 -12.35 -4.88
CA VAL A 238 -12.93 -11.44 -5.40
C VAL A 238 -12.53 -10.74 -6.71
N GLY A 239 -11.29 -10.95 -7.16
CA GLY A 239 -10.79 -10.48 -8.45
C GLY A 239 -9.62 -11.34 -8.91
N ALA A 240 -9.45 -11.47 -10.23
CA ALA A 240 -8.40 -12.32 -10.81
C ALA A 240 -7.98 -11.77 -12.19
N HIS A 241 -6.92 -12.34 -12.75
CA HIS A 241 -6.36 -11.95 -14.06
C HIS A 241 -5.68 -10.57 -14.06
N LEU A 242 -5.15 -10.17 -12.91
CA LEU A 242 -4.22 -9.04 -12.83
C LEU A 242 -2.93 -9.36 -13.60
N MET A 243 -2.17 -8.31 -13.96
CA MET A 243 -0.85 -8.45 -14.58
C MET A 243 0.24 -7.91 -13.63
N GLU A 244 0.61 -8.72 -12.63
CA GLU A 244 1.43 -8.33 -11.48
C GLU A 244 0.73 -7.26 -10.63
N GLY A 245 -0.36 -7.65 -9.95
CA GLY A 245 -1.14 -6.77 -9.07
C GLY A 245 -0.29 -6.03 -8.02
N ILE A 246 -0.54 -4.73 -7.85
CA ILE A 246 0.20 -3.87 -6.90
C ILE A 246 -0.74 -3.27 -5.87
N GLY A 247 -1.30 -2.10 -6.15
CA GLY A 247 -1.99 -1.31 -5.17
C GLY A 247 -3.46 -1.69 -5.10
N ILE A 248 -4.06 -1.47 -3.94
CA ILE A 248 -5.51 -1.55 -3.74
C ILE A 248 -6.00 -0.26 -3.07
N ALA A 249 -7.17 0.21 -3.49
CA ALA A 249 -7.87 1.35 -2.89
C ALA A 249 -9.35 1.00 -2.72
N LEU A 250 -9.87 1.01 -1.49
CA LEU A 250 -11.26 0.69 -1.21
C LEU A 250 -12.18 1.91 -1.36
N ASP A 251 -13.40 1.66 -1.84
CA ASP A 251 -14.54 2.59 -1.80
C ASP A 251 -15.78 1.83 -1.30
N PRO A 252 -15.85 1.47 0.01
CA PRO A 252 -16.92 0.63 0.55
C PRO A 252 -18.32 1.24 0.42
N ALA A 253 -18.41 2.57 0.39
CA ALA A 253 -19.68 3.27 0.19
C ALA A 253 -20.35 2.95 -1.16
N HIS A 254 -19.58 2.48 -2.14
CA HIS A 254 -20.04 2.10 -3.47
C HIS A 254 -19.80 0.61 -3.80
N ASP A 255 -19.53 -0.22 -2.79
CA ASP A 255 -19.32 -1.67 -2.91
C ASP A 255 -18.24 -2.03 -3.95
N ARG A 256 -17.13 -1.30 -3.94
CA ARG A 256 -16.02 -1.52 -4.89
C ARG A 256 -14.63 -1.26 -4.30
N ALA A 257 -13.64 -1.83 -4.97
CA ALA A 257 -12.22 -1.55 -4.82
C ALA A 257 -11.61 -1.22 -6.19
N PHE A 258 -10.52 -0.46 -6.17
CA PHE A 258 -9.69 -0.18 -7.34
C PHE A 258 -8.34 -0.84 -7.17
N VAL A 259 -7.82 -1.41 -8.26
CA VAL A 259 -6.57 -2.15 -8.23
C VAL A 259 -5.71 -1.76 -9.41
N THR A 260 -4.41 -1.62 -9.19
CA THR A 260 -3.41 -1.34 -10.21
C THR A 260 -2.51 -2.54 -10.43
N ASP A 261 -1.92 -2.63 -11.62
CA ASP A 261 -0.95 -3.67 -11.93
C ASP A 261 0.22 -3.15 -12.79
N LEU A 262 1.32 -3.92 -12.82
CA LEU A 262 2.49 -3.54 -13.62
C LEU A 262 2.25 -3.67 -15.13
N GLY A 263 1.16 -4.30 -15.56
CA GLY A 263 0.69 -4.30 -16.94
C GLY A 263 0.14 -2.95 -17.42
N GLY A 264 -0.06 -2.00 -16.51
CA GLY A 264 -0.55 -0.66 -16.84
C GLY A 264 -2.05 -0.49 -16.67
N ASN A 265 -2.72 -1.44 -16.00
CA ASN A 265 -4.16 -1.44 -15.86
C ASN A 265 -4.60 -0.84 -14.54
N ILE A 266 -5.75 -0.16 -14.57
CA ILE A 266 -6.56 0.17 -13.40
C ILE A 266 -7.83 -0.66 -13.52
N TRP A 267 -8.10 -1.47 -12.52
CA TRP A 267 -9.24 -2.36 -12.39
C TRP A 267 -10.25 -1.80 -11.39
N GLU A 268 -11.51 -2.13 -11.60
CA GLU A 268 -12.58 -2.03 -10.61
C GLU A 268 -13.01 -3.47 -10.26
N ALA A 269 -13.02 -3.79 -8.97
CA ALA A 269 -13.57 -5.02 -8.42
C ALA A 269 -14.74 -4.68 -7.48
N ALA A 270 -15.83 -5.43 -7.53
CA ALA A 270 -16.84 -5.38 -6.48
C ALA A 270 -16.28 -6.03 -5.21
N LEU A 271 -16.60 -5.48 -4.03
CA LEU A 271 -16.06 -6.00 -2.77
C LEU A 271 -16.54 -7.42 -2.44
N ASP A 272 -17.63 -7.85 -3.07
CA ASP A 272 -18.25 -9.18 -3.01
C ASP A 272 -17.79 -10.16 -4.10
N GLY A 273 -16.93 -9.72 -5.03
CA GLY A 273 -16.48 -10.54 -6.16
C GLY A 273 -17.47 -10.66 -7.31
N SER A 274 -18.62 -10.00 -7.27
CA SER A 274 -19.64 -10.07 -8.33
C SER A 274 -19.22 -9.40 -9.65
N ARG A 275 -18.19 -8.55 -9.61
CA ARG A 275 -17.68 -7.81 -10.78
C ARG A 275 -16.16 -7.63 -10.67
N HIS A 276 -15.45 -7.86 -11.78
CA HIS A 276 -14.04 -7.49 -11.93
C HIS A 276 -13.80 -7.06 -13.39
N ARG A 277 -13.32 -5.83 -13.61
CA ARG A 277 -13.10 -5.29 -14.97
C ARG A 277 -12.02 -4.22 -15.00
N ALA A 278 -11.29 -4.13 -16.12
CA ALA A 278 -10.41 -3.00 -16.37
C ALA A 278 -11.27 -1.74 -16.66
N ILE A 279 -11.00 -0.65 -15.96
CA ILE A 279 -11.59 0.68 -16.23
C ILE A 279 -10.64 1.57 -17.02
N ARG A 280 -9.34 1.29 -16.99
CA ARG A 280 -8.33 2.00 -17.79
C ARG A 280 -7.13 1.10 -18.06
N ALA A 281 -6.57 1.21 -19.26
CA ALA A 281 -5.24 0.71 -19.58
C ALA A 281 -4.35 1.89 -20.02
N LEU A 282 -3.14 1.96 -19.49
CA LEU A 282 -2.13 2.95 -19.78
C LEU A 282 -0.86 2.27 -20.28
N GLN A 283 0.01 3.04 -20.95
CA GLN A 283 1.38 2.60 -21.18
C GLN A 283 2.18 2.92 -19.92
N GLY A 284 2.70 1.90 -19.22
CA GLY A 284 3.56 2.06 -18.06
C GLY A 284 3.29 1.04 -16.95
N ASN A 285 4.17 0.99 -15.95
CA ASN A 285 4.01 0.14 -14.78
C ASN A 285 3.29 0.93 -13.67
N LEU A 286 2.03 0.59 -13.39
CA LEU A 286 1.28 1.25 -12.32
C LEU A 286 1.54 0.56 -10.99
N THR A 287 1.78 1.37 -9.96
CA THR A 287 2.02 0.90 -8.58
C THR A 287 0.90 1.40 -7.69
N GLY A 288 1.16 2.06 -6.57
CA GLY A 288 0.17 2.43 -5.57
C GLY A 288 -0.99 3.23 -6.13
N ILE A 289 -2.15 2.98 -5.54
CA ILE A 289 -3.40 3.67 -5.83
C ILE A 289 -4.04 4.09 -4.50
N ALA A 290 -4.65 5.27 -4.48
CA ALA A 290 -5.48 5.73 -3.36
C ALA A 290 -6.79 6.31 -3.90
N TYR A 291 -7.89 6.03 -3.21
CA TYR A 291 -9.19 6.64 -3.48
C TYR A 291 -9.43 7.78 -2.49
N ALA A 292 -9.89 8.93 -2.98
CA ALA A 292 -10.29 10.04 -2.12
C ALA A 292 -11.35 10.93 -2.76
N GLU A 293 -12.23 11.46 -1.93
CA GLU A 293 -13.18 12.51 -2.32
C GLU A 293 -12.58 13.89 -2.03
N VAL A 294 -12.12 14.58 -3.08
CA VAL A 294 -11.43 15.87 -2.94
C VAL A 294 -12.35 17.06 -3.21
N PRO A 295 -12.14 18.21 -2.55
CA PRO A 295 -12.86 19.44 -2.88
C PRO A 295 -12.65 19.81 -4.35
N GLN A 296 -13.73 20.14 -5.05
CA GLN A 296 -13.61 20.69 -6.40
C GLN A 296 -12.80 22.00 -6.34
N GLY A 297 -11.69 22.06 -7.09
CA GLY A 297 -10.96 23.30 -7.29
C GLY A 297 -11.86 24.32 -7.97
N ASP A 298 -11.96 25.53 -7.44
CA ASP A 298 -12.61 26.62 -8.15
C ASP A 298 -11.82 26.83 -9.45
N ALA A 299 -12.43 26.61 -10.60
CA ALA A 299 -11.83 26.94 -11.88
C ALA A 299 -11.57 28.46 -11.88
N SER A 300 -10.30 28.85 -11.72
CA SER A 300 -9.85 30.23 -11.87
C SER A 300 -9.91 30.68 -13.31
#